data_AF-A0AAP0P7Z1-F1
#
_entry.id   AF-A0AAP0P7Z1-F1
#
_cell.length_a   1.000
_cell.length_b   1.000
_cell.length_c   1.000
_cell.angle_alpha   90.00
_cell.angle_beta   90.00
_cell.angle_gamma   90.00
#
_symmetry.space_group_name_H-M   'P 1'
#
loop_
_entity.id
_entity.type
_entity.pdbx_description
1 polymer ?
#
loop_
_entity_poly.entity_id
_entity_poly.type
_entity_poly.pdbx_seq_one_letter_code
_entity_poly.pdbx_strand_id
1 'polypeptide(L)' 'MLACWVEDPNGDAFKKHLPRIQDYLWMVRGWNENASFGSQSWDTSLGLQALLASGLHEEIWKTLKKGHFFVKESQVYFR' A
#
# COMPACT_ATOMS: atom_id res chain seq x y z
N MET A 1 -6.23 -17.67 2.06
CA MET A 1 -7.57 -17.70 1.43
C MET A 1 -8.02 -19.12 1.08
N LEU A 2 -7.49 -19.76 0.02
CA LEU A 2 -7.94 -21.10 -0.37
C LEU A 2 -7.70 -22.16 0.72
N ALA A 3 -6.50 -22.23 1.28
CA ALA A 3 -6.20 -23.17 2.38
C ALA A 3 -7.15 -22.97 3.59
N CYS A 4 -7.34 -21.72 4.02
CA CYS A 4 -8.26 -21.38 5.11
C CYS A 4 -9.73 -21.76 4.81
N TRP A 5 -10.14 -21.71 3.54
CA TRP A 5 -11.46 -22.15 3.10
C TRP A 5 -11.60 -23.67 3.11
N VAL A 6 -10.57 -24.40 2.67
CA VAL A 6 -10.54 -25.88 2.71
C VAL A 6 -10.61 -26.38 4.16
N GLU A 7 -9.95 -25.69 5.09
CA GLU A 7 -9.97 -26.03 6.52
C GLU A 7 -11.33 -25.76 7.18
N ASP A 8 -11.87 -24.56 7.03
CA ASP A 8 -13.20 -24.19 7.54
C ASP A 8 -13.82 -23.08 6.66
N PRO A 9 -14.79 -23.42 5.78
CA PRO A 9 -15.47 -22.44 4.93
C PRO A 9 -16.21 -21.35 5.69
N ASN A 10 -16.62 -21.61 6.94
CA ASN A 10 -17.33 -20.65 7.79
C ASN A 10 -16.42 -20.01 8.85
N GLY A 11 -15.13 -20.33 8.84
CA GLY A 11 -14.16 -19.88 9.82
C GLY A 11 -13.81 -18.40 9.69
N ASP A 12 -13.42 -17.79 10.81
CA ASP A 12 -13.07 -16.37 10.86
C ASP A 12 -11.87 -16.02 9.99
N ALA A 13 -10.92 -16.95 9.83
CA ALA A 13 -9.74 -16.76 8.98
C ALA A 13 -10.15 -16.56 7.50
N PHE A 14 -11.05 -17.39 6.97
CA PHE A 14 -11.56 -17.24 5.62
C PHE A 14 -12.38 -15.94 5.46
N LYS A 15 -13.26 -15.65 6.41
CA LYS A 15 -14.06 -14.41 6.41
C LYS A 15 -13.20 -13.15 6.39
N LYS A 16 -12.05 -13.14 7.06
CA LYS A 16 -11.09 -12.03 7.04
C LYS A 16 -10.37 -11.86 5.69
N HIS A 17 -10.26 -12.90 4.88
CA HIS A 17 -9.66 -12.81 3.54
C HIS A 17 -10.59 -12.21 2.49
N LEU A 18 -11.90 -12.48 2.55
CA LEU A 18 -12.88 -11.98 1.59
C LEU A 18 -12.81 -10.45 1.35
N PRO A 19 -12.79 -9.59 2.38
CA PRO A 19 -12.69 -8.14 2.15
C PRO A 19 -11.32 -7.72 1.58
N ARG A 20 -10.28 -8.55 1.69
CA ARG A 20 -8.91 -8.25 1.22
C ARG A 20 -8.69 -8.53 -0.26
N ILE A 21 -9.63 -9.21 -0.93
CA ILE A 21 -9.52 -9.49 -2.38
C ILE A 21 -9.42 -8.17 -3.17
N GLN A 22 -10.18 -7.16 -2.75
CA GLN A 22 -10.18 -5.84 -3.40
C GLN A 22 -8.84 -5.12 -3.29
N ASP A 23 -8.05 -5.37 -2.23
CA ASP A 23 -6.74 -4.75 -2.03
C ASP A 23 -5.73 -5.15 -3.12
N TYR A 24 -5.99 -6.24 -3.85
CA TYR A 24 -5.17 -6.74 -4.97
C TYR A 24 -5.72 -6.40 -6.34
N LEU A 25 -6.89 -5.76 -6.44
CA LEU A 25 -7.49 -5.40 -7.71
C LEU A 25 -7.27 -3.92 -7.97
N TRP A 26 -6.91 -3.57 -9.21
CA TRP A 26 -6.80 -2.19 -9.65
C TRP A 26 -7.44 -1.99 -11.02
N MET A 27 -7.96 -0.79 -11.27
CA MET A 27 -8.57 -0.45 -12.55
C MET A 27 -7.68 0.49 -13.36
N VAL A 28 -7.16 0.02 -14.50
CA VAL A 28 -6.45 0.86 -15.48
C VAL A 28 -7.31 1.15 -16.70
N ARG A 29 -7.89 0.11 -17.31
CA ARG A 29 -8.83 0.16 -18.46
C ARG A 29 -9.87 -0.95 -18.40
N GLY A 30 -10.21 -1.38 -17.19
CA GLY A 30 -10.91 -2.62 -16.88
C GLY A 30 -10.35 -3.23 -15.59
N TRP A 31 -10.83 -4.40 -15.20
CA TRP A 31 -10.33 -5.11 -14.03
C TRP A 31 -8.93 -5.66 -14.31
N ASN A 32 -7.93 -5.19 -13.58
CA ASN A 32 -6.57 -5.71 -13.61
C ASN A 32 -6.20 -6.20 -12.22
N GLU A 33 -5.46 -7.29 -12.16
CA GLU A 33 -4.86 -7.78 -10.93
C GLU A 33 -3.52 -7.07 -10.71
N ASN A 34 -3.31 -6.56 -9.50
CA ASN A 34 -2.00 -6.10 -9.08
C ASN A 34 -1.14 -7.31 -8.71
N ALA A 35 0.15 -7.27 -9.05
CA ALA A 35 1.10 -8.30 -8.62
C ALA A 35 1.31 -8.34 -7.09
N SER A 36 0.91 -7.30 -6.37
CA SER A 36 0.98 -7.15 -4.91
C SER A 36 -0.15 -6.24 -4.43
N PHE A 37 -0.23 -5.95 -3.12
CA PHE A 37 -1.16 -4.97 -2.54
C PHE A 37 -0.86 -3.50 -2.94
N GLY A 38 0.04 -3.30 -3.90
CA GLY A 38 0.57 -2.01 -4.35
C GLY A 38 2.05 -1.82 -4.05
N SER A 39 2.57 -0.70 -4.52
CA SER A 39 3.96 -0.23 -4.36
C SER A 39 4.05 1.06 -3.55
N GLN A 40 3.05 1.37 -2.72
CA GLN A 40 2.87 2.68 -2.08
C GLN A 40 4.10 3.15 -1.30
N SER A 41 4.66 2.26 -0.47
CA SER A 41 5.86 2.56 0.32
C SER A 41 7.10 2.75 -0.56
N TRP A 42 7.25 1.90 -1.58
CA TRP A 42 8.34 1.97 -2.55
C TRP A 42 8.29 3.30 -3.33
N ASP A 43 7.15 3.57 -3.99
CA ASP A 43 6.94 4.75 -4.82
C ASP A 43 7.02 6.04 -4.01
N THR A 44 6.47 6.06 -2.79
CA THR A 44 6.57 7.26 -1.94
C THR A 44 8.00 7.52 -1.51
N SER A 45 8.76 6.48 -1.12
CA SER A 45 10.15 6.65 -0.69
C SER A 45 11.06 7.13 -1.82
N LEU A 46 10.92 6.59 -3.03
CA LEU A 46 11.69 7.01 -4.19
C LEU A 46 11.23 8.37 -4.72
N GLY A 47 9.92 8.61 -4.74
CA GLY A 47 9.35 9.90 -5.13
C GLY A 47 9.82 11.03 -4.22
N LEU A 48 9.84 10.83 -2.91
CA LEU A 48 10.40 11.81 -1.96
C LEU A 48 11.88 12.10 -2.23
N GLN A 49 12.70 11.07 -2.50
CA GLN A 49 14.11 11.25 -2.84
C GLN A 49 14.28 12.09 -4.11
N ALA A 50 13.52 11.81 -5.17
CA ALA A 50 13.55 12.58 -6.40
C ALA A 50 13.09 14.03 -6.20
N LEU A 51 12.02 14.23 -5.41
CA LEU A 51 11.51 15.56 -5.08
C LEU A 51 12.52 16.38 -4.28
N LEU A 52 13.21 15.78 -3.31
CA LEU A 52 14.29 16.45 -2.56
C LEU A 52 15.48 16.80 -3.47
N ALA A 53 15.86 15.89 -4.36
CA ALA A 53 16.95 16.11 -5.32
C ALA A 53 16.64 17.20 -6.35
N SER A 54 15.37 17.51 -6.61
CA SER A 54 14.95 18.57 -7.54
C SER A 54 15.28 19.98 -7.08
N GLY A 55 15.55 20.18 -5.78
CA GLY A 55 15.80 21.51 -5.20
C GLY A 55 14.54 22.38 -5.00
N LEU A 56 13.36 21.93 -5.44
CA LEU A 56 12.09 22.70 -5.39
C LEU A 56 11.39 22.70 -4.01
N HIS A 57 12.09 22.34 -2.95
CA HIS A 57 11.55 22.06 -1.62
C HIS A 57 10.64 23.16 -1.04
N GLU A 58 10.93 24.44 -1.27
CA GLU A 58 10.10 25.56 -0.83
C GLU A 58 8.71 25.58 -1.50
N GLU A 59 8.61 25.13 -2.76
CA GLU A 59 7.35 25.10 -3.50
C GLU A 59 6.51 23.86 -3.13
N ILE A 60 7.17 22.73 -2.84
CA ILE A 60 6.53 21.43 -2.62
C ILE A 60 6.53 20.97 -1.16
N TRP A 61 6.86 21.84 -0.20
CA TRP A 61 7.05 21.47 1.21
C TRP A 61 5.84 20.73 1.82
N LYS A 62 4.61 21.10 1.41
CA LYS A 62 3.37 20.43 1.87
C LYS A 62 3.32 18.97 1.41
N THR A 63 3.76 18.69 0.18
CA THR A 63 3.85 17.34 -0.38
C THR A 63 4.91 16.53 0.35
N LEU A 64 6.10 17.11 0.56
CA LEU A 64 7.19 16.48 1.32
C LEU A 64 6.75 16.12 2.74
N LYS A 65 6.06 17.04 3.43
CA LYS A 65 5.50 16.80 4.78
C LYS A 65 4.52 15.64 4.81
N LYS A 66 3.60 15.55 3.84
CA LYS A 66 2.64 14.44 3.74
C LYS A 66 3.33 13.11 3.45
N GLY A 67 4.27 13.08 2.51
CA GLY A 67 5.01 11.87 2.19
C GLY A 67 5.85 11.38 3.39
N HIS A 68 6.53 12.29 4.08
CA HIS A 68 7.25 11.96 5.31
C HIS A 68 6.32 11.38 6.40
N PHE A 69 5.14 12.00 6.60
CA PHE A 69 4.13 11.47 7.52
C PHE A 69 3.71 10.04 7.13
N PHE A 70 3.41 9.79 5.85
CA PHE A 70 3.06 8.46 5.37
C PHE A 70 4.14 7.42 5.66
N VAL A 71 5.41 7.72 5.37
CA VAL A 71 6.54 6.81 5.62
C VAL A 71 6.66 6.51 7.11
N LYS A 72 6.52 7.52 7.98
CA LYS A 72 6.60 7.36 9.43
C LYS A 72 5.49 6.48 9.99
N GLU A 73 4.24 6.70 9.56
CA GLU A 73 3.10 5.89 10.00
C GLU A 73 3.10 4.47 9.41
N SER A 74 3.79 4.27 8.28
CA SER A 74 3.93 2.95 7.65
C SER A 74 5.05 2.09 8.27
N GLN A 75 5.82 2.63 9.22
CA GLN A 75 6.89 1.90 9.88
C GLN A 75 6.31 0.82 10.82
N VAL A 76 6.66 -0.43 10.56
CA VAL A 76 6.29 -1.56 11.43
C VAL A 76 7.19 -1.56 12.67
N TYR A 77 6.57 -1.51 13.84
CA TYR A 77 7.25 -1.67 15.12
C TYR A 77 7.01 -3.07 15.67
N PHE A 78 8.06 -3.74 16.13
CA PHE A 78 7.91 -4.89 17.00
C PHE A 78 7.66 -4.37 18.42
N ARG A 79 6.54 -4.77 19.01
CA ARG A 79 6.24 -4.58 20.44
C ARG A 79 6.43 -5.90 21.17
#